data_AF-A0A9D7L910-F1
#
_entry.id   AF-A0A9D7L910-F1
#
_cell.length_a   1.000
_cell.length_b   1.000
_cell.length_c   1.000
_cell.angle_alpha   90.00
_cell.angle_beta   90.00
_cell.angle_gamma   90.00
#
_symmetry.space_group_name_H-M   'P 1'
#
loop_
_entity.id
_entity.type
_entity.pdbx_description
1 polymer ?
#
loop_
_entity_poly.entity_id
_entity_poly.type
_entity_poly.pdbx_seq_one_letter_code
_entity_poly.pdbx_strand_id
1 'polypeptide(L)' 'MNRLCIFGGTMVLGYAGWYVGDLLGFEFFGCFLISGAGSIVGVWLGWKLAQRLER' A
#
# COMPACT_ATOMS: atom_id res chain seq x y z
N MET A 1 8.73 4.36 15.77
CA MET A 1 8.65 4.68 14.32
C MET A 1 7.64 3.82 13.55
N ASN A 2 7.34 2.59 13.97
CA ASN A 2 6.50 1.63 13.22
C ASN A 2 5.18 2.16 12.63
N ARG A 3 4.35 2.88 13.41
CA ARG A 3 3.01 3.30 12.95
C ARG A 3 3.07 4.31 11.80
N LEU A 4 4.07 5.19 11.79
CA LEU A 4 4.27 6.20 10.73
C LEU A 4 4.73 5.56 9.42
N CYS A 5 5.64 4.58 9.49
CA CYS A 5 6.10 3.86 8.30
C CYS A 5 5.02 2.97 7.70
N ILE A 6 4.20 2.34 8.54
CA ILE A 6 3.01 1.59 8.10
C ILE A 6 2.03 2.53 7.40
N PHE A 7 1.70 3.67 8.02
CA PHE A 7 0.77 4.65 7.45
C PHE A 7 1.26 5.21 6.10
N GLY A 8 2.57 5.53 6.01
CA GLY A 8 3.18 5.94 4.75
C GLY A 8 3.15 4.84 3.69
N GLY A 9 3.48 3.60 4.07
CA GLY A 9 3.43 2.43 3.18
C GLY A 9 2.03 2.17 2.63
N THR A 10 1.00 2.24 3.48
CA THR A 10 -0.40 2.04 3.05
C THR A 10 -0.89 3.14 2.13
N MET A 11 -0.55 4.41 2.41
CA MET A 11 -0.96 5.51 1.53
C MET A 11 -0.32 5.40 0.15
N VAL A 12 0.99 5.15 0.09
CA VAL A 12 1.73 5.07 -1.18
C VAL A 12 1.29 3.87 -2.01
N LEU A 13 1.25 2.68 -1.41
CA LEU A 13 0.89 1.45 -2.15
C LEU A 13 -0.60 1.31 -2.42
N GLY A 14 -1.46 1.91 -1.59
CA GLY A 14 -2.89 1.99 -1.87
C GLY A 14 -3.20 2.90 -3.06
N TYR A 15 -2.57 4.08 -3.14
CA TYR A 15 -2.72 4.98 -4.30
C TYR A 15 -2.08 4.38 -5.55
N ALA A 16 -0.90 3.77 -5.43
CA ALA A 16 -0.26 3.08 -6.54
C ALA A 16 -1.11 1.91 -7.04
N GLY A 17 -1.72 1.13 -6.13
CA GLY A 17 -2.63 0.05 -6.49
C GLY A 17 -3.87 0.54 -7.22
N TRP A 18 -4.44 1.67 -6.81
CA TRP A 18 -5.56 2.29 -7.51
C TRP A 18 -5.17 2.76 -8.91
N TYR A 19 -4.04 3.45 -9.03
CA TYR A 19 -3.51 3.92 -10.33
C TYR A 19 -3.23 2.75 -11.28
N VAL A 20 -2.64 1.66 -10.78
CA VAL A 20 -2.40 0.44 -11.57
C VAL A 20 -3.72 -0.23 -11.98
N GLY A 21 -4.72 -0.27 -11.09
CA GLY A 21 -6.05 -0.78 -11.42
C GLY A 21 -6.71 0.02 -12.54
N ASP A 22 -6.64 1.35 -12.48
CA ASP A 22 -7.18 2.27 -13.47
C ASP A 22 -6.48 2.10 -14.83
N LEU A 23 -5.15 1.95 -14.81
CA LEU A 23 -4.33 1.78 -16.01
C LEU A 23 -4.56 0.42 -16.70
N LEU A 24 -4.95 -0.60 -15.94
CA LEU A 24 -5.33 -1.92 -16.45
C LEU A 24 -6.81 -1.98 -16.89
N GLY A 25 -7.55 -0.88 -16.77
CA GLY A 25 -8.97 -0.79 -17.16
C GLY A 25 -9.91 -1.56 -16.23
N PHE A 26 -9.48 -1.86 -15.00
CA PHE A 26 -10.37 -2.47 -14.02
C PHE A 26 -11.42 -1.44 -13.60
N GLU A 27 -12.69 -1.84 -13.60
CA GLU A 27 -13.78 -1.01 -13.07
C GLU A 27 -13.58 -0.75 -11.56
N PHE A 28 -14.43 0.12 -11.00
CA PHE A 28 -14.37 0.57 -9.59
C PHE A 28 -14.07 -0.57 -8.59
N PHE A 29 -14.68 -1.74 -8.77
CA PHE A 29 -14.48 -2.88 -7.87
C PHE A 29 -13.10 -3.54 -8.00
N GLY A 30 -12.53 -3.61 -9.20
CA GLY A 30 -11.18 -4.12 -9.41
C GLY A 30 -10.11 -3.14 -8.94
N CYS A 31 -10.28 -1.84 -9.18
CA CYS A 31 -9.43 -0.79 -8.60
C CYS A 31 -9.46 -0.83 -7.07
N PHE A 32 -10.65 -1.01 -6.47
CA PHE A 32 -10.81 -1.14 -5.03
C PHE A 32 -10.07 -2.37 -4.47
N LEU A 33 -10.19 -3.52 -5.12
CA LEU A 33 -9.48 -4.74 -4.70
C LEU A 33 -7.96 -4.61 -4.83
N ILE A 34 -7.46 -4.04 -5.94
CA ILE A 34 -6.01 -3.86 -6.16
C ILE A 34 -5.45 -2.82 -5.18
N SER A 35 -6.18 -1.73 -4.94
CA SER A 35 -5.81 -0.73 -3.95
C SER A 35 -5.81 -1.29 -2.52
N GLY A 36 -6.80 -2.13 -2.19
CA GLY A 36 -6.85 -2.86 -0.92
C GLY A 36 -5.66 -3.82 -0.75
N ALA A 37 -5.35 -4.61 -1.77
CA ALA A 37 -4.19 -5.50 -1.78
C ALA A 37 -2.87 -4.71 -1.65
N GLY A 38 -2.74 -3.59 -2.38
CA GLY A 38 -1.61 -2.67 -2.28
C GLY A 38 -1.47 -2.10 -0.88
N SER A 39 -2.57 -1.72 -0.23
CA SER A 39 -2.56 -1.22 1.15
C SER A 39 -2.06 -2.29 2.14
N ILE A 40 -2.50 -3.55 2.01
CA ILE A 40 -2.01 -4.66 2.86
C ILE A 40 -0.51 -4.88 2.67
N VAL A 41 -0.04 -4.87 1.42
CA VAL A 41 1.39 -4.96 1.09
C VAL A 41 2.15 -3.77 1.68
N GLY A 42 1.54 -2.58 1.68
CA GLY A 42 2.08 -1.37 2.30
C GLY A 42 2.21 -1.45 3.82
N VAL A 43 1.29 -2.11 4.51
CA VAL A 43 1.44 -2.39 5.95
C VAL A 43 2.67 -3.25 6.18
N TRP A 44 2.82 -4.34 5.43
CA TRP A 44 3.93 -5.28 5.61
C TRP A 44 5.28 -4.65 5.30
N LEU A 45 5.39 -3.91 4.18
CA LEU A 45 6.61 -3.19 3.82
C LEU A 45 6.94 -2.07 4.82
N GLY A 46 5.93 -1.31 5.26
CA GLY A 46 6.10 -0.25 6.26
C GLY A 46 6.56 -0.79 7.61
N TRP A 47 6.04 -1.94 8.05
CA TRP A 47 6.49 -2.63 9.26
C TRP A 47 7.94 -3.12 9.13
N LYS A 48 8.27 -3.75 8.01
CA LYS A 48 9.62 -4.27 7.75
C LYS A 48 10.67 -3.15 7.65
N LEU A 49 10.32 -2.02 7.04
CA LEU A 49 11.16 -0.83 6.98
C LEU A 49 11.41 -0.23 8.37
N ALA A 50 10.36 -0.13 9.17
CA ALA A 50 10.49 0.44 10.50
C ALA A 50 11.30 -0.44 11.46
N GLN A 51 11.18 -1.77 11.36
CA GLN A 51 12.07 -2.70 12.07
C GLN A 51 13.55 -2.56 11.68
N ARG A 52 13.84 -2.15 10.43
CA ARG A 52 15.23 -1.86 10.02
C ARG A 52 15.72 -0.50 10.49
N LEU A 53 14.82 0.46 10.68
CA LEU A 53 15.16 1.82 11.10
C LEU A 53 15.32 1.96 12.62
N GLU A 54 14.64 1.11 13.40
CA GLU A 54 14.78 1.02 14.87
C GLU A 54 15.99 0.19 15.32
N ARG A 55 16.82 -0.30 14.39
CA ARG A 55 18.00 -1.12 14.64
C ARG A 55 19.27 -0.32 14.46
#